data_AF-A0A831NNS2-F1
#
_entry.id   AF-A0A831NNS2-F1
#
_cell.length_a   1.000
_cell.length_b   1.000
_cell.length_c   1.000
_cell.angle_alpha   90.00
_cell.angle_beta   90.00
_cell.angle_gamma   90.00
#
_symmetry.space_group_name_H-M   'P 1'
#
loop_
_entity.id
_entity.type
_entity.pdbx_description
1 polymer ?
#
loop_
_entity_poly.entity_id
_entity_poly.type
_entity_poly.pdbx_seq_one_letter_code
_entity_poly.pdbx_strand_id
1 'polypeptide(L)'
;MSWDGPVVDTHFHLDIINRGYDAVRRFREAGGTHLVLVHKPLFTPLPSSGEEFQRRFGETLKMAQEVERMLEGVWVVLGIHPVVAVKLRKELGTERAISLLEEGVKALGQAIEE
;
A
#
# COMPACT_ATOMS: atom_id res chain seq x y z
N MET A 1 -24.94 8.34 -24.45
CA MET A 1 -24.14 9.31 -23.68
C MET A 1 -22.79 8.67 -23.39
N SER A 2 -21.70 9.37 -23.66
CA SER A 2 -20.35 8.98 -23.22
C SER A 2 -19.99 9.78 -21.95
N TRP A 3 -19.35 9.12 -20.99
CA TRP A 3 -18.84 9.76 -19.77
C TRP A 3 -17.54 10.49 -20.09
N ASP A 4 -17.40 11.74 -19.63
CA ASP A 4 -16.23 12.61 -19.85
C ASP A 4 -15.52 13.03 -18.55
N GLY A 5 -15.98 12.51 -17.41
CA GLY A 5 -15.38 12.78 -16.09
C GLY A 5 -14.29 11.77 -15.69
N PRO A 6 -13.69 11.95 -14.51
CA PRO A 6 -12.74 10.99 -13.96
C PRO A 6 -13.33 9.59 -13.77
N VAL A 7 -12.52 8.56 -14.02
CA VAL A 7 -12.80 7.17 -13.67
C VAL A 7 -11.79 6.77 -12.60
N VAL A 8 -12.28 6.57 -11.39
CA VAL A 8 -11.45 6.37 -10.19
C VAL A 8 -11.65 4.98 -9.64
N ASP A 9 -10.56 4.23 -9.45
CA ASP A 9 -10.59 3.09 -8.52
C ASP A 9 -10.28 3.60 -7.12
N THR A 10 -11.26 3.51 -6.23
CA THR A 10 -11.20 4.08 -4.88
C THR A 10 -10.49 3.18 -3.86
N HIS A 11 -10.11 1.96 -4.24
CA HIS A 11 -9.38 1.05 -3.36
C HIS A 11 -8.53 0.07 -4.19
N PHE A 12 -7.35 0.51 -4.61
CA PHE A 12 -6.47 -0.29 -5.45
C PHE A 12 -5.29 -0.87 -4.65
N HIS A 13 -5.25 -2.19 -4.48
CA HIS A 13 -4.09 -2.88 -3.93
C HIS A 13 -3.15 -3.34 -5.05
N LEU A 14 -2.07 -2.58 -5.29
CA LEU A 14 -1.06 -2.95 -6.29
C LEU A 14 -0.15 -4.06 -5.75
N ASP A 15 -0.05 -5.16 -6.50
CA ASP A 15 0.80 -6.29 -6.17
C ASP A 15 1.97 -6.38 -7.14
N ILE A 16 3.15 -5.95 -6.69
CA ILE A 16 4.35 -5.84 -7.51
C ILE A 16 4.93 -7.20 -7.92
N ILE A 17 4.63 -8.29 -7.19
CA ILE A 17 5.12 -9.63 -7.51
C ILE A 17 4.30 -10.26 -8.64
N ASN A 18 3.02 -9.91 -8.72
CA ASN A 18 2.11 -10.44 -9.74
C ASN A 18 2.13 -9.54 -10.99
N ARG A 19 0.99 -8.95 -11.36
CA ARG A 19 0.93 -8.12 -12.58
C ARG A 19 1.66 -6.79 -12.45
N GLY A 20 1.95 -6.33 -11.23
CA GLY A 20 2.64 -5.07 -10.97
C GLY A 20 2.07 -3.92 -11.80
N TYR A 21 2.95 -3.10 -12.38
CA TYR A 21 2.54 -1.95 -13.19
C TYR A 21 1.78 -2.30 -14.47
N ASP A 22 1.80 -3.55 -14.96
CA ASP A 22 0.92 -3.95 -16.07
C ASP A 22 -0.56 -3.85 -15.68
N ALA A 23 -0.91 -4.09 -14.41
CA ALA A 23 -2.28 -3.90 -13.93
C ALA A 23 -2.74 -2.43 -14.07
N VAL A 24 -1.86 -1.48 -13.76
CA VAL A 24 -2.13 -0.04 -13.86
C VAL A 24 -2.25 0.40 -15.31
N ARG A 25 -1.35 -0.07 -16.19
CA ARG A 25 -1.44 0.20 -17.64
C ARG A 25 -2.76 -0.27 -18.22
N ARG A 26 -3.24 -1.43 -17.77
CA ARG A 26 -4.48 -2.05 -18.26
C ARG A 26 -5.72 -1.36 -17.73
N PHE A 27 -5.68 -0.90 -16.47
CA PHE A 27 -6.70 -0.02 -15.94
C PHE A 27 -6.81 1.27 -16.77
N ARG A 28 -5.68 1.90 -17.11
CA ARG A 28 -5.65 3.08 -17.98
C ARG A 28 -6.19 2.80 -19.39
N GLU A 29 -5.76 1.71 -20.01
CA GLU A 29 -6.25 1.29 -21.34
C GLU A 29 -7.78 1.06 -21.35
N ALA A 30 -8.37 0.68 -20.22
CA ALA A 30 -9.81 0.53 -20.05
C ALA A 30 -10.54 1.85 -19.74
N GLY A 31 -9.85 2.99 -19.73
CA GLY A 31 -10.41 4.32 -19.46
C GLY A 31 -10.28 4.79 -18.01
N GLY A 32 -9.55 4.07 -17.15
CA GLY A 32 -9.22 4.49 -15.80
C GLY A 32 -8.29 5.70 -15.76
N THR A 33 -8.59 6.70 -14.94
CA THR A 33 -7.81 7.95 -14.90
C THR A 33 -7.16 8.21 -13.54
N HIS A 34 -7.76 7.77 -12.44
CA HIS A 34 -7.22 7.99 -11.09
C HIS A 34 -7.23 6.73 -10.22
N LEU A 35 -6.32 6.66 -9.25
CA LEU A 35 -6.25 5.57 -8.28
C LEU A 35 -6.12 6.06 -6.84
N VAL A 36 -6.79 5.37 -5.92
CA VAL A 36 -6.43 5.38 -4.50
C VAL A 36 -5.61 4.13 -4.22
N LEU A 37 -4.28 4.28 -4.15
CA LEU A 37 -3.32 3.21 -3.89
C LEU A 37 -3.31 2.87 -2.40
N VAL A 38 -3.88 1.73 -2.04
CA VAL A 38 -3.96 1.27 -0.65
C VAL A 38 -2.80 0.34 -0.33
N HIS A 39 -2.08 0.66 0.74
CA HIS A 39 -0.91 -0.08 1.21
C HIS A 39 -1.17 -1.59 1.29
N LYS A 40 -0.44 -2.33 0.46
CA LYS A 40 -0.36 -3.79 0.48
C LYS A 40 1.12 -4.17 0.52
N PRO A 41 1.67 -4.47 1.71
CA PRO A 41 3.06 -4.89 1.82
C PRO A 41 3.21 -6.33 1.34
N LEU A 42 4.46 -6.75 1.14
CA LEU A 42 4.76 -8.19 1.13
C LEU A 42 4.44 -8.78 2.51
N PHE A 43 3.76 -9.92 2.50
CA PHE A 43 3.38 -10.63 3.73
C PHE A 43 4.41 -11.69 4.16
N THR A 44 5.55 -11.77 3.47
CA THR A 44 6.64 -12.69 3.76
C THR A 44 7.97 -12.09 3.27
N PRO A 45 8.97 -11.89 4.15
CA PRO A 45 8.88 -12.01 5.61
C PRO A 45 7.93 -10.95 6.20
N LEU A 46 7.42 -11.18 7.41
CA LEU A 46 6.66 -10.18 8.19
C LEU A 46 7.60 -9.11 8.77
N PRO A 47 7.08 -7.91 9.13
CA PRO A 47 7.87 -6.93 9.86
C PRO A 47 8.33 -7.47 11.21
N SER A 48 9.61 -7.30 11.49
CA SER A 48 10.27 -7.65 12.74
C SER A 48 10.66 -6.43 13.59
N SER A 49 10.51 -5.22 13.05
CA SER A 49 10.77 -3.93 13.73
C SER A 49 9.96 -2.78 13.11
N GLY A 50 9.87 -1.65 13.82
CA GLY A 50 9.34 -0.39 13.28
C GLY A 50 10.06 0.11 12.03
N GLU A 51 11.38 -0.06 11.94
CA GLU A 51 12.16 0.31 10.75
C GLU A 51 11.71 -0.50 9.52
N GLU A 52 11.39 -1.78 9.69
CA GLU A 52 10.84 -2.59 8.59
C GLU A 52 9.42 -2.19 8.20
N PHE A 53 8.61 -1.64 9.12
CA PHE A 53 7.34 -1.02 8.75
C PHE A 53 7.59 0.25 7.92
N GLN A 54 8.45 1.15 8.39
CA GLN A 54 8.81 2.38 7.69
C GLN A 54 9.31 2.09 6.27
N ARG A 55 10.22 1.12 6.13
CA ARG A 55 10.74 0.67 4.83
C ARG A 55 9.63 0.24 3.87
N ARG A 56 8.65 -0.55 4.35
CA ARG A 56 7.51 -1.02 3.54
C ARG A 56 6.52 0.09 3.19
N PHE A 57 6.33 1.09 4.05
CA PHE A 57 5.59 2.30 3.68
C PHE A 57 6.31 3.06 2.56
N GLY A 58 7.63 3.23 2.68
CA GLY A 58 8.47 3.82 1.63
C GLY A 58 8.40 3.07 0.30
N GLU A 59 8.32 1.74 0.31
CA GLU A 59 8.08 0.94 -0.91
C GLU A 59 6.74 1.29 -1.57
N THR A 60 5.70 1.54 -0.77
CA THR A 60 4.37 1.94 -1.29
C THR A 60 4.40 3.34 -1.88
N LEU A 61 5.09 4.27 -1.24
CA LEU A 61 5.28 5.63 -1.76
C LEU A 61 6.07 5.63 -3.07
N LYS A 62 7.13 4.81 -3.17
CA LYS A 62 7.87 4.61 -4.43
C LYS A 62 6.99 4.02 -5.53
N MET A 63 6.12 3.07 -5.20
CA MET A 63 5.13 2.57 -6.16
C MET A 63 4.17 3.67 -6.60
N ALA A 64 3.70 4.52 -5.69
CA ALA A 64 2.82 5.65 -6.03
C ALA A 64 3.48 6.59 -7.04
N GLN A 65 4.75 6.96 -6.84
CA GLN A 65 5.52 7.80 -7.76
C GLN A 65 5.62 7.20 -9.17
N GLU A 66 5.74 5.88 -9.30
CA GLU A 66 5.73 5.23 -10.61
C GLU A 66 4.34 5.21 -11.25
N VAL A 67 3.28 5.05 -10.45
CA VAL A 67 1.89 5.07 -10.91
C VAL A 67 1.45 6.48 -11.35
N GLU A 68 1.91 7.53 -10.68
CA GLU A 68 1.67 8.93 -11.04
C GLU A 68 2.17 9.28 -12.44
N ARG A 69 3.20 8.57 -12.94
CA ARG A 69 3.67 8.74 -14.34
C ARG A 69 2.76 8.09 -15.37
N MET A 70 1.80 7.28 -14.94
CA MET A 70 0.92 6.50 -15.82
C MET A 70 -0.50 7.06 -15.89
N LEU A 71 -0.97 7.71 -14.82
CA LEU A 71 -2.35 8.14 -14.61
C LEU A 71 -2.45 9.65 -14.38
N GLU A 72 -3.67 10.18 -14.37
CA GLU A 72 -3.93 11.60 -14.15
C GLU A 72 -3.84 11.99 -12.66
N GLY A 73 -4.09 11.05 -11.75
CA GLY A 73 -3.95 11.29 -10.32
C GLY A 73 -3.88 10.03 -9.48
N VAL A 74 -3.12 10.11 -8.38
CA VAL A 74 -2.96 9.04 -7.41
C VAL A 74 -3.08 9.61 -6.00
N TRP A 75 -3.88 8.97 -5.16
CA TRP A 75 -3.86 9.18 -3.71
C TRP A 75 -3.33 7.93 -3.03
N VAL A 76 -2.65 8.09 -1.90
CA VAL A 76 -2.07 6.95 -1.17
C VAL A 76 -2.73 6.81 0.19
N VAL A 77 -3.08 5.58 0.55
CA VAL A 77 -3.54 5.22 1.90
C VAL A 77 -2.50 4.31 2.52
N LEU A 78 -1.74 4.86 3.47
CA LEU A 78 -0.82 4.10 4.31
C LEU A 78 -1.54 3.60 5.57
N GLY A 79 -1.15 2.41 6.04
CA GLY A 79 -1.72 1.82 7.24
C GLY A 79 -1.22 0.41 7.46
N ILE A 80 -1.37 -0.12 8.67
CA ILE A 80 -1.01 -1.51 8.93
C ILE A 80 -2.07 -2.42 8.32
N HIS A 81 -1.67 -3.20 7.32
CA HIS A 81 -2.58 -4.14 6.66
C HIS A 81 -3.07 -5.22 7.66
N PRO A 82 -4.39 -5.51 7.77
CA PRO A 82 -4.92 -6.44 8.77
C PRO A 82 -4.30 -7.84 8.74
N VAL A 83 -3.96 -8.35 7.55
CA VAL A 83 -3.25 -9.63 7.39
C VAL A 83 -1.89 -9.64 8.11
N VAL A 84 -1.17 -8.52 8.15
CA VAL A 84 0.10 -8.42 8.90
C VAL A 84 -0.16 -8.63 10.39
N ALA A 85 -1.17 -7.94 10.95
CA ALA A 85 -1.53 -8.10 12.36
C ALA A 85 -1.96 -9.53 12.72
N VAL A 86 -2.80 -10.15 11.88
CA VAL A 86 -3.25 -11.54 12.06
C VAL A 86 -2.06 -12.52 12.01
N LYS A 87 -1.15 -12.34 11.06
CA LYS A 87 0.02 -13.21 10.91
C LYS A 87 1.04 -13.02 12.04
N LEU A 88 1.34 -11.77 12.43
CA LEU A 88 2.25 -11.48 13.56
C LEU A 88 1.75 -12.13 14.85
N ARG A 89 0.45 -12.01 15.15
CA ARG A 89 -0.15 -12.67 16.32
C ARG A 89 0.00 -14.19 16.26
N LYS A 90 -0.17 -14.78 15.07
CA LYS A 90 -0.04 -16.23 14.87
C LYS A 90 1.41 -16.71 15.06
N GLU A 91 2.40 -15.93 14.61
CA GLU A 91 3.81 -16.31 14.64
C GLU A 91 4.50 -15.99 15.96
N LEU A 92 4.13 -14.88 16.63
CA LEU A 92 4.86 -14.33 17.78
C LEU A 92 4.06 -14.33 19.09
N GLY A 93 2.77 -14.65 19.03
CA GLY A 93 1.84 -14.46 20.15
C GLY A 93 1.35 -13.02 20.29
N THR A 94 0.33 -12.82 21.12
CA THR A 94 -0.40 -11.53 21.23
C THR A 94 0.48 -10.39 21.71
N GLU A 95 1.23 -10.57 22.80
CA GLU A 95 2.02 -9.49 23.43
C GLU A 95 3.08 -8.94 22.48
N ARG A 96 3.88 -9.82 21.87
CA ARG A 96 4.92 -9.39 20.93
C ARG A 96 4.32 -8.79 19.66
N ALA A 97 3.20 -9.33 19.17
CA ALA A 97 2.51 -8.75 18.02
C ALA A 97 2.00 -7.32 18.31
N ILE A 98 1.41 -7.07 19.49
CA ILE A 98 0.98 -5.72 19.88
C ILE A 98 2.18 -4.77 19.92
N SER A 99 3.27 -5.16 20.58
CA SER A 99 4.50 -4.35 20.63
C SER A 99 5.01 -3.97 19.24
N LEU A 100 5.03 -4.90 18.28
CA LEU A 100 5.43 -4.60 16.90
C LEU A 100 4.42 -3.74 16.15
N LEU A 101 3.13 -3.92 16.38
CA LEU A 101 2.09 -3.07 15.76
C LEU A 101 2.19 -1.63 16.27
N GLU A 102 2.49 -1.42 17.56
CA GLU A 102 2.74 -0.08 18.12
C GLU A 102 3.96 0.59 17.47
N GLU A 103 5.05 -0.16 17.27
CA GLU A 103 6.21 0.32 16.47
C GLU A 103 5.78 0.67 15.04
N GLY A 104 4.94 -0.14 14.40
CA GLY A 104 4.39 0.12 13.08
C GLY A 104 3.51 1.37 13.01
N VAL A 105 2.71 1.66 14.04
CA VAL A 105 1.91 2.89 14.11
C VAL A 105 2.80 4.12 14.27
N LYS A 106 3.87 4.03 15.07
CA LYS A 106 4.86 5.12 15.19
C LYS A 106 5.56 5.38 13.85
N ALA A 107 5.98 4.31 13.16
CA ALA A 107 6.58 4.40 11.83
C ALA A 107 5.60 4.98 10.79
N LEU A 108 4.30 4.68 10.90
CA LEU A 108 3.27 5.26 10.04
C LEU A 108 3.18 6.77 10.22
N GLY A 109 3.19 7.26 11.47
CA GLY A 109 3.19 8.70 11.77
C GLY A 109 4.36 9.43 11.12
N GLN A 110 5.56 8.85 11.17
CA GLN A 110 6.74 9.41 10.52
C GLN A 110 6.60 9.45 9.00
N ALA A 111 6.03 8.40 8.39
CA ALA A 111 5.90 8.30 6.93
C ALA A 111 4.86 9.25 6.31
N ILE A 112 3.99 9.87 7.11
CA ILE A 112 2.96 10.82 6.64
C ILE A 112 3.28 12.28 6.97
N GLU A 113 4.30 12.53 7.80
CA GLU A 113 4.79 13.87 8.13
C GLU A 113 5.89 14.37 7.16
N GLU A 114 6.41 13.47 6.31
CA GLU A 114 7.35 13.75 5.21
C GLU A 114 6.64 14.22 3.94
#